data_AF-A0A8T5RJ04-F1
#
_entry.id   AF-A0A8T5RJ04-F1
#
_cell.length_a   1.000
_cell.length_b   1.000
_cell.length_c   1.000
_cell.angle_alpha   90.00
_cell.angle_beta   90.00
_cell.angle_gamma   90.00
#
_symmetry.space_group_name_H-M   'P 1'
#
loop_
_entity.id
_entity.type
_entity.pdbx_description
1 polymer ?
#
loop_
_entity_poly.entity_id
_entity_poly.type
_entity_poly.pdbx_seq_one_letter_code
_entity_poly.pdbx_strand_id
1 'polypeptide(L)'
;NGDVSAIEIAKHTIYQKFDFEGRTIFVVRAKGPGGTVGKPGKAIKKLVEEHGDSISRIITIDAGLKLEGEKTGSVVIGVGAAIGGIGVEKYYMEESSTGKAIPIEALICKQSLEDAITTMNRSITLSVPKLVSKIKTAIRERTKEGTKVIVAGIGNTIGVGI
;
A
#
# COMPACT_ATOMS: atom_id res chain seq x y z
N ASN A 1 5.56 -18.27 15.17
CA ASN A 1 5.36 -17.35 14.02
C ASN A 1 4.67 -18.14 12.94
N GLY A 2 3.35 -18.02 12.83
CA GLY A 2 2.59 -18.75 11.82
C GLY A 2 2.98 -18.24 10.44
N ASP A 3 3.42 -19.14 9.56
CA ASP A 3 3.71 -18.81 8.18
C ASP A 3 2.45 -18.24 7.52
N VAL A 4 2.45 -16.93 7.28
CA VAL A 4 1.42 -16.29 6.47
C VAL A 4 1.76 -16.59 5.02
N SER A 5 0.96 -17.42 4.36
CA SER A 5 1.26 -17.81 2.98
C SER A 5 1.12 -16.59 2.05
N ALA A 6 2.19 -16.25 1.35
CA ALA A 6 2.16 -15.25 0.28
C ALA A 6 1.56 -15.86 -0.98
N ILE A 7 0.53 -15.21 -1.54
CA ILE A 7 -0.16 -15.65 -2.74
C ILE A 7 0.13 -14.68 -3.87
N GLU A 8 0.61 -15.17 -5.01
CA GLU A 8 0.82 -14.36 -6.21
C GLU A 8 -0.52 -14.11 -6.92
N ILE A 9 -0.88 -12.83 -7.07
CA ILE A 9 -2.19 -12.40 -7.59
C ILE A 9 -2.07 -11.67 -8.92
N ALA A 10 -0.93 -11.03 -9.17
CA ALA A 10 -0.59 -10.42 -10.44
C ALA A 10 0.91 -10.56 -10.69
N LYS A 11 1.37 -10.26 -11.91
CA LYS A 11 2.77 -10.40 -12.31
C LYS A 11 3.69 -9.67 -11.33
N HIS A 12 4.54 -10.42 -10.61
CA HIS A 12 5.45 -9.91 -9.58
C HIS A 12 4.76 -9.14 -8.46
N THR A 13 3.51 -9.49 -8.12
CA THR A 13 2.77 -8.90 -7.00
C THR A 13 2.10 -10.00 -6.20
N ILE A 14 2.37 -9.97 -4.90
CA ILE A 14 1.80 -10.91 -3.94
C ILE A 14 0.86 -10.18 -2.99
N TYR A 15 -0.04 -10.93 -2.37
CA TYR A 15 -0.72 -10.48 -1.17
C TYR A 15 -0.55 -11.49 -0.04
N GLN A 16 -0.70 -11.00 1.18
CA GLN A 16 -0.74 -11.78 2.40
C GLN A 16 -1.97 -11.38 3.21
N LYS A 17 -2.59 -12.35 3.87
CA LYS A 17 -3.81 -12.16 4.67
C LYS A 17 -3.46 -12.12 6.15
N PHE A 18 -3.96 -11.10 6.85
CA PHE A 18 -3.82 -10.95 8.29
C PHE A 18 -5.17 -10.65 8.92
N ASP A 19 -5.34 -11.01 10.19
CA ASP A 19 -6.48 -10.56 10.98
C ASP A 19 -6.04 -9.43 11.92
N PHE A 20 -6.83 -8.36 11.97
CA PHE A 20 -6.59 -7.21 12.81
C PHE A 20 -7.92 -6.71 13.40
N GLU A 21 -8.11 -6.89 14.70
CA GLU A 21 -9.27 -6.38 15.44
C GLU A 21 -10.61 -6.75 14.76
N GLY A 22 -10.79 -8.04 14.44
CA GLY A 22 -12.01 -8.54 13.79
C GLY A 22 -12.17 -8.18 12.31
N ARG A 23 -11.12 -7.64 11.66
CA ARG A 23 -11.09 -7.28 10.23
C ARG A 23 -10.03 -8.09 9.50
N THR A 24 -10.29 -8.44 8.25
CA THR A 24 -9.28 -9.07 7.39
C THR A 24 -8.49 -8.01 6.64
N ILE A 25 -7.17 -8.05 6.74
CA ILE A 25 -6.25 -7.15 6.05
C ILE A 25 -5.52 -7.92 4.94
N PHE A 26 -5.68 -7.47 3.70
CA PHE A 26 -4.89 -7.92 2.56
C PHE A 26 -3.71 -6.97 2.37
N VAL A 27 -2.50 -7.42 2.73
CA VAL A 27 -1.28 -6.65 2.50
C VAL A 27 -0.76 -6.99 1.11
N VAL A 28 -0.81 -6.05 0.18
CA VAL A 28 -0.36 -6.18 -1.21
C VAL A 28 1.00 -5.51 -1.36
N ARG A 29 1.95 -6.18 -2.02
CA ARG A 29 3.27 -5.61 -2.34
C ARG A 29 3.90 -6.30 -3.55
N ALA A 30 4.94 -5.69 -4.12
CA ALA A 30 5.77 -6.39 -5.09
C ALA A 30 6.37 -7.68 -4.50
N LYS A 31 6.50 -8.70 -5.34
CA LYS A 31 7.16 -9.96 -4.98
C LYS A 31 8.66 -9.70 -4.80
N GLY A 32 9.18 -10.08 -3.64
CA GLY A 32 10.56 -9.80 -3.25
C GLY A 32 11.40 -11.06 -2.99
N PRO A 33 12.73 -10.90 -2.87
CA PRO A 33 13.44 -9.64 -3.08
C PRO A 33 13.54 -9.29 -4.57
N GLY A 34 13.37 -8.01 -4.93
CA GLY A 34 13.46 -7.60 -6.33
C GLY A 34 13.24 -6.11 -6.59
N GLY A 35 13.87 -5.60 -7.65
CA GLY A 35 13.78 -4.19 -8.10
C GLY A 35 12.52 -3.83 -8.88
N THR A 36 11.61 -4.78 -9.10
CA THR A 36 10.35 -4.53 -9.80
C THR A 36 9.29 -3.98 -8.85
N VAL A 37 8.46 -3.07 -9.35
CA VAL A 37 7.26 -2.57 -8.65
C VAL A 37 6.03 -3.46 -8.87
N GLY A 38 6.13 -4.47 -9.74
CA GLY A 38 5.05 -5.39 -10.07
C GLY A 38 3.86 -4.74 -10.79
N LYS A 39 2.66 -5.27 -10.52
CA LYS A 39 1.35 -4.83 -11.05
C LYS A 39 0.33 -4.65 -9.91
N PRO A 40 0.56 -3.68 -9.00
CA PRO A 40 -0.28 -3.48 -7.80
C PRO A 40 -1.71 -3.08 -8.14
N GLY A 41 -1.94 -2.31 -9.21
CA GLY A 41 -3.29 -1.91 -9.59
C GLY A 41 -4.11 -3.08 -10.13
N LYS A 42 -3.48 -3.97 -10.91
CA LYS A 42 -4.13 -5.23 -11.32
C LYS A 42 -4.41 -6.16 -10.14
N ALA A 43 -3.50 -6.22 -9.17
CA ALA A 43 -3.69 -7.01 -7.96
C ALA A 43 -4.87 -6.51 -7.12
N ILE A 44 -4.94 -5.19 -6.90
CA ILE A 44 -6.05 -4.54 -6.19
C ILE A 44 -7.38 -4.80 -6.91
N LYS A 45 -7.42 -4.61 -8.23
CA LYS A 45 -8.62 -4.88 -9.04
C LYS A 45 -9.14 -6.31 -8.82
N LYS A 46 -8.25 -7.31 -8.89
CA LYS A 46 -8.63 -8.71 -8.63
C LYS A 46 -9.16 -8.93 -7.22
N LEU A 47 -8.51 -8.39 -6.19
CA LEU A 47 -9.01 -8.51 -4.81
C LEU A 47 -10.39 -7.86 -4.64
N VAL A 48 -10.61 -6.71 -5.28
CA VAL A 48 -11.90 -6.03 -5.25
C VAL A 48 -12.95 -6.86 -5.99
N GLU A 49 -12.63 -7.46 -7.13
CA GLU A 49 -13.52 -8.37 -7.87
C GLU A 49 -13.87 -9.63 -7.04
N GLU A 50 -12.87 -10.29 -6.45
CA GLU A 50 -13.01 -11.52 -5.66
C GLU A 50 -13.79 -11.33 -4.36
N HIS A 51 -13.65 -10.17 -3.71
CA HIS A 51 -14.24 -9.91 -2.41
C HIS A 51 -15.44 -8.99 -2.43
N GLY A 52 -15.83 -8.47 -3.59
CA GLY A 52 -17.07 -7.72 -3.71
C GLY A 52 -17.09 -6.50 -2.78
N ASP A 53 -18.27 -6.28 -2.20
CA ASP A 53 -18.55 -5.16 -1.30
C ASP A 53 -18.01 -5.38 0.12
N SER A 54 -17.38 -6.53 0.39
CA SER A 54 -16.74 -6.77 1.69
C SER A 54 -15.45 -5.96 1.88
N ILE A 55 -14.85 -5.44 0.79
CA ILE A 55 -13.73 -4.51 0.87
C ILE A 55 -14.27 -3.11 1.22
N SER A 56 -14.02 -2.65 2.45
CA SER A 56 -14.52 -1.34 2.90
C SER A 56 -13.57 -0.18 2.62
N ARG A 57 -12.28 -0.45 2.35
CA ARG A 57 -11.26 0.59 2.19
C ARG A 57 -9.99 0.05 1.52
N ILE A 58 -9.31 0.92 0.77
CA ILE A 58 -7.98 0.69 0.22
C ILE A 58 -7.04 1.76 0.77
N ILE A 59 -5.91 1.33 1.32
CA ILE A 59 -4.87 2.20 1.86
C ILE A 59 -3.59 1.94 1.07
N THR A 60 -3.05 2.94 0.39
CA THR A 60 -1.80 2.83 -0.37
C THR A 60 -0.67 3.53 0.37
N ILE A 61 0.49 2.92 0.38
CA ILE A 61 1.71 3.46 0.98
C ILE A 61 2.71 3.62 -0.16
N ASP A 62 3.11 4.84 -0.47
CA ASP A 62 4.08 5.13 -1.53
C ASP A 62 5.14 6.11 -1.04
N ALA A 63 6.28 6.13 -1.73
CA ALA A 63 7.30 7.14 -1.52
C ALA A 63 7.08 8.28 -2.52
N GLY A 64 6.98 9.51 -2.01
CA GLY A 64 6.76 10.71 -2.83
C GLY A 64 7.94 11.66 -2.77
N LEU A 65 8.19 12.39 -3.87
CA LEU A 65 9.22 13.42 -3.87
C LEU A 65 8.89 14.50 -2.84
N LYS A 66 9.88 14.85 -2.02
CA LYS A 66 9.81 15.93 -1.05
C LYS A 66 9.97 17.29 -1.75
N LEU A 67 9.20 18.28 -1.32
CA LEU A 67 9.39 19.68 -1.70
C LEU A 67 10.50 20.32 -0.84
N GLU A 68 10.98 21.51 -1.23
CA GLU A 68 12.14 22.18 -0.60
C GLU A 68 11.97 22.38 0.92
N GLY A 69 10.75 22.60 1.41
CA GLY A 69 10.45 22.73 2.85
C GLY A 69 10.13 21.41 3.57
N GLU A 70 9.98 20.30 2.85
CA GLU A 70 9.59 19.02 3.45
C GLU A 70 10.83 18.24 3.94
N LYS A 71 10.71 17.66 5.14
CA LYS A 71 11.73 16.77 5.69
C LYS A 71 11.59 15.36 5.11
N THR A 72 12.72 14.73 4.77
CA THR A 72 12.74 13.29 4.45
C THR A 72 12.15 12.49 5.62
N GLY A 73 11.35 11.47 5.32
CA GLY A 73 10.64 10.65 6.30
C GLY A 73 9.37 11.30 6.85
N SER A 74 9.01 12.52 6.42
CA SER A 74 7.71 13.10 6.75
C SER A 74 6.59 12.33 6.04
N VAL A 75 5.43 12.22 6.71
CA VAL A 75 4.29 11.43 6.21
C VAL A 75 3.12 12.36 5.95
N VAL A 76 2.65 12.34 4.71
CA VAL A 76 1.47 13.08 4.25
C VAL A 76 0.34 12.08 3.97
N ILE A 77 -0.90 12.47 4.28
CA ILE A 77 -2.09 11.68 3.97
C ILE A 77 -2.86 12.41 2.87
N GLY A 78 -3.26 11.68 1.83
CA GLY A 78 -4.05 12.17 0.71
C GLY A 78 -5.22 11.25 0.39
N VAL A 79 -6.09 11.73 -0.50
CA VAL A 79 -7.21 10.96 -1.05
C VAL A 79 -6.83 10.48 -2.45
N GLY A 80 -7.28 9.28 -2.81
CA GLY A 80 -7.00 8.67 -4.10
C GLY A 80 -5.73 7.82 -4.09
N ALA A 81 -5.43 7.22 -5.25
CA ALA A 81 -4.28 6.35 -5.40
C ALA A 81 -2.99 7.18 -5.61
N ALA A 82 -2.02 7.03 -4.71
CA ALA A 82 -0.67 7.54 -4.92
C ALA A 82 0.21 6.45 -5.53
N ILE A 83 0.58 6.65 -6.80
CA ILE A 83 1.47 5.75 -7.54
C ILE A 83 2.22 6.52 -8.63
N GLY A 84 3.52 6.28 -8.73
CA GLY A 84 4.36 6.80 -9.82
C GLY A 84 4.12 6.11 -11.18
N GLY A 85 4.59 6.75 -12.25
CA GLY A 85 4.57 6.21 -13.61
C GLY A 85 3.44 6.77 -14.50
N ILE A 86 3.22 6.12 -15.65
CA ILE A 86 2.32 6.60 -16.71
C ILE A 86 0.81 6.48 -16.40
N GLY A 87 0.43 6.13 -15.17
CA GLY A 87 -0.97 6.11 -14.72
C GLY A 87 -1.77 4.82 -14.97
N VAL A 88 -1.20 3.79 -15.62
CA VAL A 88 -1.94 2.53 -15.89
C VAL A 88 -2.37 1.82 -14.60
N GLU A 89 -1.47 1.69 -13.62
CA GLU A 89 -1.80 1.04 -12.35
C GLU A 89 -2.78 1.88 -11.53
N LYS A 90 -2.64 3.22 -11.57
CA LYS A 90 -3.58 4.16 -10.97
C LYS A 90 -5.00 3.95 -11.50
N TYR A 91 -5.12 3.87 -12.82
CA TYR A 91 -6.39 3.64 -13.51
C TYR A 91 -7.07 2.35 -13.04
N TYR A 92 -6.35 1.22 -12.99
CA TYR A 92 -6.94 -0.05 -12.51
C TYR A 92 -7.43 0.03 -11.07
N MET A 93 -6.70 0.71 -10.19
CA MET A 93 -7.13 0.90 -8.80
C MET A 93 -8.40 1.74 -8.72
N GLU A 94 -8.38 2.94 -9.32
CA GLU A 94 -9.49 3.89 -9.23
C GLU A 94 -10.74 3.39 -9.96
N GLU A 95 -10.61 2.72 -11.11
CA GLU A 95 -11.75 2.13 -11.82
C GLU A 95 -12.40 1.01 -10.98
N SER A 96 -11.59 0.12 -10.40
CA SER A 96 -12.12 -0.98 -9.57
C SER A 96 -12.76 -0.49 -8.28
N SER A 97 -12.29 0.62 -7.70
CA SER A 97 -12.84 1.19 -6.47
C SER A 97 -14.08 2.05 -6.71
N THR A 98 -14.13 2.78 -7.83
CA THR A 98 -15.19 3.75 -8.13
C THR A 98 -16.54 3.06 -8.29
N GLY A 99 -16.59 1.94 -9.02
CA GLY A 99 -17.84 1.20 -9.24
C GLY A 99 -18.50 0.68 -7.96
N LYS A 100 -17.72 0.54 -6.87
CA LYS A 100 -18.17 0.04 -5.56
C LYS A 100 -18.11 1.10 -4.45
N ALA A 101 -17.85 2.36 -4.81
CA ALA A 101 -17.67 3.48 -3.88
C ALA A 101 -16.65 3.20 -2.75
N ILE A 102 -15.62 2.40 -3.02
CA ILE A 102 -14.59 2.05 -2.03
C ILE A 102 -13.62 3.23 -1.90
N PRO A 103 -13.45 3.84 -0.71
CA PRO A 103 -12.52 4.94 -0.53
C PRO A 103 -11.06 4.48 -0.66
N ILE A 104 -10.27 5.23 -1.41
CA ILE A 104 -8.81 5.08 -1.48
C ILE A 104 -8.15 6.20 -0.69
N GLU A 105 -7.25 5.82 0.22
CA GLU A 105 -6.44 6.72 1.04
C GLU A 105 -4.95 6.46 0.79
N ALA A 106 -4.19 7.53 0.55
CA ALA A 106 -2.76 7.45 0.30
C ALA A 106 -1.95 7.97 1.49
N LEU A 107 -1.03 7.16 1.99
CA LEU A 107 0.03 7.57 2.91
C LEU A 107 1.31 7.71 2.11
N ILE A 108 1.83 8.92 2.01
CA ILE A 108 3.01 9.25 1.22
C ILE A 108 4.16 9.54 2.19
N CYS A 109 5.22 8.74 2.13
CA CYS A 109 6.47 9.05 2.80
C CYS A 109 7.32 9.93 1.89
N LYS A 110 7.63 11.15 2.34
CA LYS A 110 8.42 12.11 1.57
C LYS A 110 9.89 11.73 1.59
N GLN A 111 10.51 11.72 0.41
CA GLN A 111 11.94 11.44 0.24
C GLN A 111 12.51 12.29 -0.90
N SER A 112 13.83 12.49 -0.91
CA SER A 112 14.51 13.12 -2.05
C SER A 112 14.71 12.13 -3.20
N LEU A 113 15.13 12.63 -4.37
CA LEU A 113 15.54 11.76 -5.48
C LEU A 113 16.76 10.91 -5.11
N GLU A 114 17.69 11.47 -4.33
CA GLU A 114 18.87 10.76 -3.82
C GLU A 114 18.47 9.61 -2.90
N ASP A 115 17.55 9.86 -1.95
CA ASP A 115 17.01 8.82 -1.06
C ASP A 115 16.35 7.66 -1.84
N ALA A 116 15.81 7.94 -3.04
CA ALA A 116 15.14 6.95 -3.88
C ALA A 116 16.11 6.01 -4.63
N ILE A 117 17.36 6.42 -4.82
CA ILE A 117 18.37 5.66 -5.59
C ILE A 117 19.54 5.16 -4.73
N THR A 118 19.58 5.53 -3.44
CA THR A 118 20.60 5.14 -2.48
C THR A 118 20.02 4.21 -1.40
N THR A 119 20.86 3.83 -0.43
CA THR A 119 20.39 3.08 0.75
C THR A 119 19.38 3.89 1.55
N MET A 120 18.34 3.23 2.05
CA MET A 120 17.28 3.88 2.83
C MET A 120 17.85 4.72 3.98
N ASN A 121 17.50 6.02 3.96
CA ASN A 121 17.90 6.95 5.01
C ASN A 121 17.25 6.58 6.35
N ARG A 122 17.98 6.73 7.46
CA ARG A 122 17.48 6.47 8.82
C ARG A 122 16.17 7.23 9.12
N SER A 123 16.02 8.44 8.59
CA SER A 123 14.77 9.22 8.75
C SER A 123 13.55 8.53 8.15
N ILE A 124 13.71 7.79 7.04
CA ILE A 124 12.64 6.99 6.42
C ILE A 124 12.35 5.77 7.29
N THR A 125 13.37 5.06 7.78
CA THR A 125 13.17 3.91 8.67
C THR A 125 12.44 4.32 9.96
N LEU A 126 12.80 5.46 10.55
CA LEU A 126 12.13 6.00 11.73
C LEU A 126 10.69 6.45 11.48
N SER A 127 10.25 6.59 10.23
CA SER A 127 8.87 6.91 9.88
C SER A 127 7.94 5.69 9.89
N VAL A 128 8.49 4.47 9.80
CA VAL A 128 7.71 3.21 9.72
C VAL A 128 6.74 3.04 10.90
N PRO A 129 7.12 3.23 12.17
CA PRO A 129 6.17 3.12 13.29
C PRO A 129 5.02 4.12 13.17
N LYS A 130 5.31 5.34 12.68
CA LYS A 130 4.30 6.38 12.46
C LYS A 130 3.34 6.00 11.32
N LEU A 131 3.84 5.43 10.23
CA LEU A 131 3.02 4.90 9.13
C LEU A 131 2.10 3.78 9.64
N VAL A 132 2.65 2.79 10.33
CA VAL A 132 1.88 1.67 10.89
C VAL A 132 0.81 2.17 11.87
N SER A 133 1.15 3.13 12.74
CA SER A 133 0.18 3.74 13.65
C SER A 133 -0.95 4.42 12.88
N LYS A 134 -0.64 5.20 11.84
CA LYS A 134 -1.66 5.87 11.01
C LYS A 134 -2.56 4.88 10.29
N ILE A 135 -2.02 3.79 9.75
CA ILE A 135 -2.79 2.72 9.10
C ILE A 135 -3.75 2.09 10.11
N LYS A 136 -3.27 1.71 11.30
CA LYS A 136 -4.10 1.12 12.35
C LYS A 136 -5.22 2.08 12.78
N THR A 137 -4.91 3.36 12.98
CA THR A 137 -5.91 4.40 13.29
C THR A 137 -6.95 4.53 12.17
N ALA A 138 -6.52 4.61 10.90
CA ALA A 138 -7.42 4.70 9.76
C ALA A 138 -8.36 3.48 9.66
N ILE A 139 -7.85 2.28 9.92
CA ILE A 139 -8.65 1.06 9.96
C ILE A 139 -9.69 1.15 11.09
N ARG A 140 -9.29 1.48 12.31
CA ARG A 140 -10.20 1.56 13.47
C ARG A 140 -11.31 2.59 13.29
N GLU A 141 -10.96 3.78 12.85
CA GLU A 141 -11.88 4.92 12.78
C GLU A 141 -12.81 4.87 11.57
N ARG A 142 -12.39 4.20 10.49
CA ARG A 142 -13.06 4.32 9.18
C ARG A 142 -13.56 3.00 8.59
N THR A 143 -13.51 1.92 9.38
CA THR A 143 -14.01 0.60 8.98
C THR A 143 -14.70 -0.09 10.15
N LYS A 144 -15.56 -1.07 9.86
CA LYS A 144 -16.31 -1.84 10.86
C LYS A 144 -15.72 -3.24 11.00
N GLU A 145 -15.96 -3.89 12.13
CA GLU A 145 -15.62 -5.31 12.27
C GLU A 145 -16.33 -6.16 11.21
N GLY A 146 -15.70 -7.27 10.82
CA GLY A 146 -16.15 -8.14 9.74
C GLY A 146 -15.86 -7.63 8.33
N THR A 147 -15.40 -6.38 8.16
CA THR A 147 -14.99 -5.88 6.84
C THR A 147 -13.58 -6.28 6.49
N LYS A 148 -13.25 -6.14 5.20
CA LYS A 148 -11.93 -6.39 4.65
C LYS A 148 -11.29 -5.08 4.20
N VAL A 149 -9.97 -4.97 4.36
CA VAL A 149 -9.20 -3.79 4.00
C VAL A 149 -8.00 -4.21 3.17
N ILE A 150 -7.72 -3.46 2.10
CA ILE A 150 -6.50 -3.65 1.31
C ILE A 150 -5.48 -2.62 1.77
N VAL A 151 -4.28 -3.05 2.14
CA VAL A 151 -3.12 -2.20 2.44
C VAL A 151 -2.04 -2.50 1.41
N ALA A 152 -1.79 -1.58 0.50
CA ALA A 152 -0.88 -1.77 -0.62
C ALA A 152 0.41 -0.97 -0.44
N GLY A 153 1.55 -1.65 -0.33
CA GLY A 153 2.87 -1.05 -0.46
C GLY A 153 3.24 -0.88 -1.93
N ILE A 154 3.42 0.36 -2.36
CA ILE A 154 3.82 0.73 -3.72
C ILE A 154 5.33 0.99 -3.72
N GLY A 155 6.01 0.40 -4.70
CA GLY A 155 7.46 0.42 -4.78
C GLY A 155 8.05 -0.98 -4.97
N ASN A 156 9.37 -1.04 -5.05
CA ASN A 156 10.08 -2.31 -5.15
C ASN A 156 10.30 -2.93 -3.76
N THR A 157 10.84 -4.15 -3.75
CA THR A 157 11.11 -4.91 -2.53
C THR A 157 12.56 -5.37 -2.49
N ILE A 158 13.50 -4.52 -2.95
CA ILE A 158 14.93 -4.81 -2.83
C ILE A 158 15.25 -5.00 -1.35
N GLY A 159 15.89 -6.13 -1.01
CA GLY A 159 16.22 -6.46 0.37
C GLY A 159 15.05 -6.94 1.24
N VAL A 160 13.84 -7.10 0.69
CA VAL A 160 12.66 -7.61 1.41
C VAL A 160 12.22 -8.93 0.78
N GLY A 161 12.42 -10.04 1.50
CA GLY A 161 12.03 -11.39 1.07
C GLY A 161 10.53 -11.64 1.04
N ILE A 162 10.14 -12.91 0.86
CA ILE A 162 8.75 -13.36 1.07
C ILE A 162 8.55 -13.62 2.56
#